data_AF-A0A9D7PPF8-F1
#
_entry.id   AF-A0A9D7PPF8-F1
#
_cell.length_a   1.000
_cell.length_b   1.000
_cell.length_c   1.000
_cell.angle_alpha   90.00
_cell.angle_beta   90.00
_cell.angle_gamma   90.00
#
_symmetry.space_group_name_H-M   'P 1'
#
loop_
_entity.id
_entity.type
_entity.pdbx_description
1 polymer ?
#
loop_
_entity_poly.entity_id
_entity_poly.type
_entity_poly.pdbx_seq_one_letter_code
_entity_poly.pdbx_strand_id
1 'polypeptide(L)'
;MIASGQWLAAKAGEAGNTSGTSNSGYPSWCSRSGFFVFLAGLGFWLLSHPYWGIWHDARVYTLMAVRWIDPEPFLRDPWFMFGSQDSFSLFSPLYGSAIKFFGVNAAAKWGSFLAGLSFVLASWFLSRALPLGRRRDLVFLILVSVQLVYCINDYSLTDAFRVSESFITSRQFAVSLGMLGVAAAMVDRPVFAAFWLTLSLALHPLMGLWAVEPRFLSLHASTFARLLRWWCLVQP
;
A
#
# COMPACT_ATOMS: atom_id res chain seq x y z
N MET A 1 -15.47 30.00 47.94
CA MET A 1 -14.88 28.69 47.55
C MET A 1 -13.81 28.96 46.53
N ILE A 2 -12.58 28.77 46.97
CA ILE A 2 -11.31 29.08 46.30
C ILE A 2 -10.79 27.75 45.75
N ALA A 3 -10.33 27.74 44.48
CA ALA A 3 -9.21 26.96 43.95
C ALA A 3 -9.41 26.60 42.46
N SER A 4 -9.07 27.52 41.55
CA SER A 4 -8.92 27.23 40.11
C SER A 4 -7.69 27.87 39.49
N GLY A 5 -6.64 28.14 40.29
CA GLY A 5 -5.49 28.94 39.85
C GLY A 5 -4.10 28.43 40.20
N GLN A 6 -3.95 27.26 40.81
CA GLN A 6 -2.63 26.79 41.31
C GLN A 6 -1.99 25.63 40.53
N TRP A 7 -2.63 25.09 39.49
CA TRP A 7 -2.07 23.97 38.71
C TRP A 7 -1.18 24.38 37.52
N LEU A 8 -1.22 25.65 37.10
CA LEU A 8 -0.41 26.14 35.97
C LEU A 8 0.96 26.72 36.37
N ALA A 9 1.22 26.92 37.67
CA ALA A 9 2.47 27.52 38.16
C ALA A 9 3.48 26.49 38.71
N ALA A 10 3.08 25.25 38.97
CA ALA A 10 3.94 24.24 39.61
C ALA A 10 4.89 23.51 38.63
N LYS A 11 4.83 23.77 37.32
CA LYS A 11 5.70 23.12 36.32
C LYS A 11 6.85 24.00 35.80
N ALA A 12 7.00 25.23 36.31
CA ALA A 12 8.02 26.17 35.86
C ALA A 12 9.30 26.17 36.71
N GLY A 13 9.37 25.35 37.78
CA GLY A 13 10.46 25.40 38.78
C GLY A 13 11.48 24.26 38.78
N GLU A 14 11.25 23.16 38.05
CA GLU A 14 12.17 22.01 38.03
C GLU A 14 12.66 21.70 36.61
N ALA A 15 13.59 22.52 36.14
CA ALA A 15 14.46 22.16 35.01
C ALA A 15 15.90 22.51 35.36
N GLY A 16 16.37 21.97 36.48
CA GLY A 16 17.78 21.82 36.77
C GLY A 16 18.36 20.70 35.90
N ASN A 17 19.22 21.09 34.96
CA ASN A 17 20.42 20.37 34.55
C ASN A 17 20.30 18.84 34.30
N THR A 18 20.00 18.44 33.07
CA THR A 18 20.57 17.21 32.50
C THR A 18 21.05 17.45 31.07
N SER A 19 22.37 17.44 30.93
CA SER A 19 23.11 17.27 29.69
C SER A 19 22.70 15.98 28.96
N GLY A 20 22.29 16.05 27.70
CA GLY A 20 22.07 14.83 26.91
C GLY A 20 21.34 15.02 25.58
N THR A 21 22.10 15.37 24.54
CA THR A 21 21.76 15.23 23.11
C THR A 21 20.52 15.98 22.61
N SER A 22 20.76 17.09 21.91
CA SER A 22 19.80 17.73 21.02
C SER A 22 19.39 16.78 19.89
N ASN A 23 18.38 15.95 20.12
CA ASN A 23 17.68 15.27 19.04
C ASN A 23 16.92 16.33 18.24
N SER A 24 17.53 16.78 17.14
CA SER A 24 16.88 17.63 16.16
C SER A 24 15.55 16.98 15.75
N GLY A 25 14.45 17.59 16.18
CA GLY A 25 13.07 17.12 16.04
C GLY A 25 12.54 17.18 14.61
N TYR A 26 13.28 16.63 13.64
CA TYR A 26 12.77 16.47 12.29
C TYR A 26 11.79 15.30 12.24
N PRO A 27 10.64 15.45 11.56
CA PRO A 27 9.81 14.33 11.17
C PRO A 27 10.70 13.32 10.46
N SER A 28 10.80 12.15 11.05
CA SER A 28 11.81 11.16 10.74
C SER A 28 11.56 10.42 9.41
N TRP A 29 10.73 11.01 8.55
CA TRP A 29 10.45 10.65 7.16
C TRP A 29 11.50 11.27 6.21
N CYS A 30 12.17 12.35 6.63
CA CYS A 30 13.23 13.06 5.89
C CYS A 30 14.63 12.86 6.48
N SER A 31 14.84 11.87 7.37
CA SER A 31 16.19 11.57 7.82
C SER A 31 17.01 10.99 6.66
N ARG A 32 18.29 11.35 6.57
CA ARG A 32 19.22 10.74 5.60
C ARG A 32 19.17 9.21 5.66
N SER A 33 19.04 8.64 6.86
CA SER A 33 18.87 7.20 7.06
C SER A 33 17.61 6.62 6.40
N GLY A 34 16.48 7.32 6.46
CA GLY A 34 15.23 6.87 5.86
C GLY A 34 15.35 6.76 4.33
N PHE A 35 15.99 7.73 3.69
CA PHE A 35 16.22 7.70 2.25
C PHE A 35 17.03 6.47 1.82
N PHE A 36 18.13 6.15 2.51
CA PHE A 36 18.92 4.96 2.20
C PHE A 36 18.15 3.66 2.45
N VAL A 37 17.34 3.60 3.51
CA VAL A 37 16.47 2.44 3.76
C VAL A 37 15.46 2.27 2.64
N PHE A 38 14.83 3.36 2.16
CA PHE A 38 13.92 3.32 1.03
C PHE A 38 14.61 2.80 -0.23
N LEU A 39 15.78 3.34 -0.57
CA LEU A 39 16.56 2.89 -1.74
C LEU A 39 16.99 1.43 -1.61
N ALA A 40 17.37 0.98 -0.41
CA ALA A 40 17.71 -0.42 -0.16
C ALA A 40 16.50 -1.33 -0.39
N GLY A 41 15.32 -0.95 0.13
CA GLY A 41 14.07 -1.69 -0.11
C GLY A 41 13.66 -1.70 -1.59
N LEU A 42 13.76 -0.57 -2.27
CA LEU A 42 13.47 -0.48 -3.71
C LEU A 42 14.44 -1.31 -4.55
N GLY A 43 15.75 -1.21 -4.27
CA GLY A 43 16.78 -1.99 -4.95
C GLY A 43 16.58 -3.49 -4.72
N PHE A 44 16.25 -3.87 -3.49
CA PHE A 44 15.94 -5.25 -3.15
C PHE A 44 14.69 -5.77 -3.89
N TRP A 45 13.64 -4.96 -3.98
CA TRP A 45 12.44 -5.27 -4.76
C TRP A 45 12.77 -5.47 -6.25
N LEU A 46 13.55 -4.57 -6.84
CA LEU A 46 13.96 -4.64 -8.25
C LEU A 46 14.78 -5.90 -8.56
N LEU A 47 15.67 -6.31 -7.66
CA LEU A 47 16.49 -7.52 -7.82
C LEU A 47 15.67 -8.80 -7.69
N SER A 48 14.57 -8.76 -6.96
CA SER A 48 13.74 -9.94 -6.68
C SER A 48 12.53 -10.09 -7.60
N HIS A 49 12.13 -9.03 -8.31
CA HIS A 49 10.97 -9.03 -9.19
C HIS A 49 11.38 -8.76 -10.65
N PRO A 50 12.19 -9.65 -11.27
CA PRO A 50 12.56 -9.48 -12.67
C PRO A 50 11.31 -9.59 -13.55
N TYR A 51 11.12 -8.65 -14.47
CA TYR A 51 9.96 -8.63 -15.35
C TYR A 51 9.90 -9.89 -16.22
N TRP A 52 8.79 -10.64 -16.12
CA TRP A 52 8.60 -11.93 -16.81
C TRP A 52 7.82 -11.84 -18.12
N GLY A 53 7.45 -10.64 -18.56
CA GLY A 53 6.60 -10.49 -19.74
C GLY A 53 5.12 -10.72 -19.43
N ILE A 54 4.38 -11.15 -20.45
CA ILE A 54 2.96 -11.45 -20.36
C ILE A 54 2.80 -12.90 -19.88
N TRP A 55 2.91 -13.08 -18.57
CA TRP A 55 2.91 -14.37 -17.89
C TRP A 55 1.78 -14.46 -16.84
N HIS A 56 1.30 -15.68 -16.52
CA HIS A 56 0.15 -15.93 -15.64
C HIS A 56 -1.05 -15.02 -15.93
N ASP A 57 -1.62 -14.40 -14.89
CA ASP A 57 -2.78 -13.53 -14.91
C ASP A 57 -2.59 -12.35 -15.88
N ALA A 58 -1.35 -11.92 -16.16
CA ALA A 58 -1.10 -10.86 -17.14
C ALA A 58 -1.62 -11.23 -18.54
N ARG A 59 -1.72 -12.51 -18.89
CA ARG A 59 -2.37 -12.97 -20.13
C ARG A 59 -3.85 -12.63 -20.13
N VAL A 60 -4.54 -12.94 -19.03
CA VAL A 60 -5.97 -12.66 -18.85
C VAL A 60 -6.22 -11.16 -18.84
N TYR A 61 -5.43 -10.39 -18.09
CA TYR A 61 -5.51 -8.92 -18.06
C TYR A 61 -5.23 -8.28 -19.42
N THR A 62 -4.27 -8.80 -20.17
CA THR A 62 -3.99 -8.31 -21.53
C THR A 62 -5.14 -8.64 -22.48
N LEU A 63 -5.73 -9.83 -22.39
CA LEU A 63 -6.89 -10.22 -23.19
C LEU A 63 -8.10 -9.31 -22.92
N MET A 64 -8.38 -8.99 -21.65
CA MET A 64 -9.46 -8.08 -21.26
C MET A 64 -9.22 -6.66 -21.81
N ALA A 65 -7.98 -6.16 -21.68
CA ALA A 65 -7.61 -4.86 -22.23
C ALA A 65 -7.70 -4.82 -23.77
N VAL A 66 -7.32 -5.90 -24.46
CA VAL A 66 -7.44 -6.00 -25.93
C VAL A 66 -8.91 -6.05 -26.35
N ARG A 67 -9.78 -6.79 -25.64
CA ARG A 67 -11.23 -6.76 -25.88
C ARG A 67 -11.80 -5.34 -25.75
N TRP A 68 -11.33 -4.57 -24.78
CA TRP A 68 -11.75 -3.17 -24.63
C TRP A 68 -11.33 -2.30 -25.84
N ILE A 69 -10.17 -2.60 -26.45
CA ILE A 69 -9.68 -1.91 -27.65
C ILE A 69 -10.49 -2.30 -28.89
N ASP A 70 -10.68 -3.60 -29.11
CA ASP A 70 -11.38 -4.18 -30.25
C ASP A 70 -12.29 -5.34 -29.78
N PRO A 71 -13.59 -5.06 -29.55
CA PRO A 71 -14.51 -6.04 -28.97
C PRO A 71 -15.07 -7.05 -29.98
N GLU A 72 -15.00 -6.77 -31.29
CA GLU A 72 -15.68 -7.54 -32.34
C GLU A 72 -15.25 -9.03 -32.37
N PRO A 73 -13.96 -9.36 -32.26
CA PRO A 73 -13.50 -10.75 -32.22
C PRO A 73 -14.02 -11.56 -31.01
N PHE A 74 -14.48 -10.88 -29.96
CA PHE A 74 -14.82 -11.47 -28.66
C PHE A 74 -16.33 -11.56 -28.40
N LEU A 75 -17.18 -11.11 -29.35
CA LEU A 75 -18.64 -11.06 -29.16
C LEU A 75 -19.28 -12.44 -28.90
N ARG A 76 -18.65 -13.51 -29.40
CA ARG A 76 -19.14 -14.89 -29.26
C ARG A 76 -18.37 -15.72 -28.24
N ASP A 77 -17.41 -15.10 -27.54
CA ASP A 77 -16.66 -15.78 -26.50
C ASP A 77 -17.53 -15.91 -25.23
N PRO A 78 -17.80 -17.15 -24.74
CA PRO A 78 -18.64 -17.36 -23.57
C PRO A 78 -18.14 -16.64 -22.31
N TRP A 79 -16.83 -16.50 -22.13
CA TRP A 79 -16.25 -15.83 -20.97
C TRP A 79 -16.61 -14.34 -20.93
N PHE A 80 -16.76 -13.73 -22.10
CA PHE A 80 -17.12 -12.33 -22.25
C PHE A 80 -18.62 -12.07 -22.39
N MET A 81 -19.37 -13.06 -22.88
CA MET A 81 -20.82 -12.99 -23.07
C MET A 81 -21.58 -12.97 -21.74
N PHE A 82 -21.16 -13.77 -20.76
CA PHE A 82 -21.83 -13.85 -19.45
C PHE A 82 -21.26 -12.89 -18.40
N GLY A 83 -20.38 -11.97 -18.82
CA GLY A 83 -19.68 -11.05 -17.95
C GLY A 83 -18.44 -11.68 -17.33
N SER A 84 -17.33 -10.96 -17.38
CA SER A 84 -16.10 -11.29 -16.67
C SER A 84 -15.91 -10.34 -15.49
N GLN A 85 -14.97 -10.67 -14.60
CA GLN A 85 -14.55 -9.81 -13.48
C GLN A 85 -14.17 -8.38 -13.91
N ASP A 86 -13.79 -8.23 -15.18
CA ASP A 86 -13.44 -6.95 -15.80
C ASP A 86 -14.57 -5.93 -15.81
N SER A 87 -15.82 -6.41 -15.87
CA SER A 87 -17.01 -5.57 -16.00
C SER A 87 -17.20 -4.60 -14.82
N PHE A 88 -16.50 -4.87 -13.71
CA PHE A 88 -16.54 -4.07 -12.47
C PHE A 88 -15.20 -3.38 -12.17
N SER A 89 -14.26 -3.38 -13.12
CA SER A 89 -12.91 -2.85 -12.94
C SER A 89 -12.62 -1.69 -13.90
N LEU A 90 -11.97 -0.64 -13.42
CA LEU A 90 -11.39 0.41 -14.25
C LEU A 90 -10.02 0.02 -14.83
N PHE A 91 -9.51 -1.18 -14.53
CA PHE A 91 -8.17 -1.57 -14.94
C PHE A 91 -8.05 -1.78 -16.46
N SER A 92 -8.96 -2.52 -17.09
CA SER A 92 -8.89 -2.75 -18.55
C SER A 92 -9.02 -1.51 -19.42
N PRO A 93 -9.89 -0.51 -19.15
CA PRO A 93 -9.85 0.73 -19.93
C PRO A 93 -8.54 1.49 -19.75
N LEU A 94 -7.95 1.51 -18.54
CA LEU A 94 -6.66 2.16 -18.29
C LEU A 94 -5.52 1.42 -18.99
N TYR A 95 -5.45 0.10 -18.85
CA TYR A 95 -4.41 -0.73 -19.45
C TYR A 95 -4.56 -0.79 -20.98
N GLY A 96 -5.78 -0.91 -21.50
CA GLY A 96 -6.09 -0.85 -22.92
C GLY A 96 -5.70 0.51 -23.55
N SER A 97 -5.92 1.61 -22.82
CA SER A 97 -5.43 2.92 -23.26
C SER A 97 -3.90 2.95 -23.33
N ALA A 98 -3.20 2.43 -22.32
CA ALA A 98 -1.74 2.31 -22.37
C ALA A 98 -1.26 1.43 -23.53
N ILE A 99 -1.95 0.33 -23.83
CA ILE A 99 -1.65 -0.54 -24.97
C ILE A 99 -1.83 0.22 -26.30
N LYS A 100 -2.88 1.05 -26.45
CA LYS A 100 -3.07 1.86 -27.66
C LYS A 100 -1.90 2.81 -27.93
N PHE A 101 -1.30 3.39 -26.89
CA PHE A 101 -0.20 4.35 -27.03
C PHE A 101 1.19 3.71 -27.13
N PHE A 102 1.45 2.67 -26.34
CA PHE A 102 2.79 2.11 -26.18
C PHE A 102 2.96 0.73 -26.82
N GLY A 103 1.85 0.11 -27.26
CA GLY A 103 1.82 -1.31 -27.63
C GLY A 103 1.84 -2.23 -26.41
N VAL A 104 1.49 -3.50 -26.64
CA VAL A 104 1.27 -4.49 -25.56
C VAL A 104 2.52 -4.68 -24.69
N ASN A 105 3.68 -4.90 -25.32
CA ASN A 105 4.91 -5.23 -24.60
C ASN A 105 5.40 -4.09 -23.69
N ALA A 106 5.38 -2.85 -24.19
CA ALA A 106 5.83 -1.70 -23.40
C ALA A 106 4.81 -1.33 -22.32
N ALA A 107 3.52 -1.39 -22.61
CA ALA A 107 2.47 -1.18 -21.62
C ALA A 107 2.55 -2.20 -20.48
N ALA A 108 2.76 -3.49 -20.80
CA ALA A 108 2.93 -4.54 -19.80
C ALA A 108 4.18 -4.31 -18.94
N LYS A 109 5.31 -3.98 -19.57
CA LYS A 109 6.59 -3.74 -18.86
C LYS A 109 6.49 -2.56 -17.90
N TRP A 110 6.05 -1.41 -18.40
CA TRP A 110 5.90 -0.20 -17.58
C TRP A 110 4.80 -0.34 -16.53
N GLY A 111 3.69 -0.98 -16.88
CA GLY A 111 2.62 -1.26 -15.93
C GLY A 111 3.07 -2.15 -14.78
N SER A 112 3.85 -3.21 -15.05
CA SER A 112 4.44 -4.07 -14.02
C SER A 112 5.38 -3.28 -13.11
N PHE A 113 6.24 -2.45 -13.69
CA PHE A 113 7.14 -1.59 -12.92
C PHE A 113 6.37 -0.59 -12.03
N LEU A 114 5.33 0.06 -12.57
CA LEU A 114 4.51 1.00 -11.83
C LEU A 114 3.71 0.33 -10.70
N ALA A 115 3.19 -0.88 -10.94
CA ALA A 115 2.52 -1.68 -9.91
C ALA A 115 3.48 -1.98 -8.75
N GLY A 116 4.69 -2.45 -9.08
CA GLY A 116 5.77 -2.66 -8.14
C GLY A 116 6.18 -1.44 -7.35
N LEU A 117 6.43 -0.33 -8.03
CA LEU A 117 6.78 0.94 -7.41
C LEU A 117 5.67 1.42 -6.48
N SER A 118 4.40 1.28 -6.89
CA SER A 118 3.25 1.63 -6.05
C SER A 118 3.21 0.79 -4.77
N PHE A 119 3.56 -0.50 -4.85
CA PHE A 119 3.64 -1.39 -3.69
C PHE A 119 4.76 -0.99 -2.71
N VAL A 120 5.95 -0.66 -3.23
CA VAL A 120 7.08 -0.19 -2.42
C VAL A 120 6.73 1.13 -1.73
N LEU A 121 6.13 2.08 -2.45
CA LEU A 121 5.68 3.35 -1.88
C LEU A 121 4.59 3.14 -0.82
N ALA A 122 3.61 2.28 -1.09
CA ALA A 122 2.55 1.97 -0.13
C ALA A 122 3.10 1.33 1.14
N SER A 123 4.04 0.39 1.02
CA SER A 123 4.76 -0.23 2.14
C SER A 123 5.53 0.82 2.95
N TRP A 124 6.16 1.78 2.26
CA TRP A 124 6.85 2.89 2.90
C TRP A 124 5.87 3.74 3.73
N PHE A 125 4.80 4.25 3.13
CA PHE A 125 3.84 5.09 3.85
C PHE A 125 3.14 4.34 5.00
N LEU A 126 2.76 3.08 4.80
CA LEU A 126 2.13 2.26 5.84
C LEU A 126 3.08 2.04 7.03
N SER A 127 4.35 1.72 6.78
CA SER A 127 5.34 1.52 7.85
C SER A 127 5.50 2.76 8.74
N ARG A 128 5.31 3.94 8.17
CA ARG A 128 5.48 5.23 8.83
C ARG A 128 4.22 5.72 9.53
N ALA A 129 3.05 5.26 9.09
CA ALA A 129 1.78 5.48 9.76
C ALA A 129 1.66 4.66 11.07
N LEU A 130 2.41 3.56 11.18
CA LEU A 130 2.45 2.74 12.39
C LEU A 130 3.24 3.42 13.53
N PRO A 131 2.75 3.39 14.79
CA PRO A 131 3.42 3.99 15.95
C PRO A 131 4.58 3.12 16.49
N LEU A 132 5.57 2.83 15.64
CA LEU A 132 6.63 1.84 15.91
C LEU A 132 8.01 2.45 16.20
N GLY A 133 8.11 3.79 16.27
CA GLY A 133 9.37 4.48 16.54
C GLY A 133 10.49 4.08 15.57
N ARG A 134 11.62 3.60 16.09
CA ARG A 134 12.78 3.16 15.28
C ARG A 134 12.52 1.88 14.47
N ARG A 135 11.49 1.07 14.81
CA ARG A 135 11.23 -0.23 14.16
C ARG A 135 10.52 -0.13 12.81
N ARG A 136 10.00 1.05 12.44
CA ARG A 136 9.33 1.24 11.13
C ARG A 136 10.23 0.96 9.92
N ASP A 137 11.53 1.23 10.03
CA ASP A 137 12.49 0.93 8.96
C ASP A 137 12.59 -0.59 8.74
N LEU A 138 12.62 -1.37 9.82
CA LEU A 138 12.57 -2.83 9.77
C LEU A 138 11.24 -3.33 9.21
N VAL A 139 10.10 -2.76 9.65
CA VAL A 139 8.78 -3.14 9.12
C VAL A 139 8.68 -2.87 7.62
N PHE A 140 9.17 -1.73 7.14
CA PHE A 140 9.24 -1.47 5.70
C PHE A 140 10.02 -2.55 4.95
N LEU A 141 11.23 -2.88 5.44
CA LEU A 141 12.06 -3.91 4.82
C LEU A 141 11.38 -5.29 4.85
N ILE A 142 10.68 -5.64 5.94
CA ILE A 142 9.90 -6.87 6.05
C ILE A 142 8.76 -6.87 5.01
N LEU A 143 7.97 -5.80 4.92
CA LEU A 143 6.84 -5.72 3.98
C LEU A 143 7.28 -5.88 2.52
N VAL A 144 8.44 -5.32 2.17
CA VAL A 144 8.99 -5.41 0.81
C VAL A 144 9.67 -6.77 0.55
N SER A 145 10.12 -7.50 1.59
CA SER A 145 10.87 -8.75 1.45
C SER A 145 10.11 -10.04 1.74
N VAL A 146 9.05 -10.02 2.55
CA VAL A 146 8.28 -11.23 2.93
C VAL A 146 7.62 -11.91 1.74
N GLN A 147 7.48 -11.20 0.63
CA GLN A 147 6.87 -11.70 -0.61
C GLN A 147 7.78 -12.63 -1.44
N LEU A 148 8.98 -12.92 -0.95
CA LEU A 148 10.02 -13.68 -1.63
C LEU A 148 9.86 -15.20 -1.62
N VAL A 149 8.68 -15.76 -1.32
CA VAL A 149 8.53 -17.22 -1.35
C VAL A 149 8.47 -17.69 -2.81
N TYR A 150 9.66 -17.85 -3.37
CA TYR A 150 9.96 -18.27 -4.73
C TYR A 150 9.77 -19.79 -4.83
N CYS A 151 8.65 -20.24 -5.39
CA CYS A 151 8.54 -21.58 -5.94
C CYS A 151 8.50 -21.47 -7.47
N ILE A 152 9.46 -22.15 -8.11
CA ILE A 152 9.62 -22.29 -9.56
C ILE A 152 8.52 -23.18 -10.19
N ASN A 153 7.69 -23.84 -9.36
CA ASN A 153 6.61 -24.71 -9.84
C ASN A 153 5.25 -24.19 -9.39
N ASP A 154 4.40 -24.01 -10.40
CA ASP A 154 3.03 -23.52 -10.36
C ASP A 154 2.18 -24.21 -9.28
N TYR A 155 1.41 -23.41 -8.53
CA TYR A 155 0.37 -23.83 -7.59
C TYR A 155 0.83 -24.63 -6.34
N SER A 156 1.90 -24.19 -5.67
CA SER A 156 2.11 -24.61 -4.27
C SER A 156 1.27 -23.76 -3.30
N LEU A 157 0.98 -24.28 -2.10
CA LEU A 157 0.25 -23.56 -1.03
C LEU A 157 0.90 -22.21 -0.65
N THR A 158 2.16 -21.99 -1.01
CA THR A 158 2.88 -20.73 -0.78
C THR A 158 2.60 -19.65 -1.83
N ASP A 159 2.02 -19.98 -2.99
CA ASP A 159 1.71 -19.00 -4.06
C ASP A 159 0.38 -18.29 -3.88
N ALA A 160 -0.51 -18.82 -3.03
CA ALA A 160 -1.79 -18.17 -2.73
C ALA A 160 -1.62 -16.79 -2.07
N PHE A 161 -0.43 -16.47 -1.55
CA PHE A 161 -0.14 -15.25 -0.78
C PHE A 161 0.91 -14.34 -1.43
N ARG A 162 1.08 -14.38 -2.76
CA ARG A 162 1.88 -13.35 -3.48
C ARG A 162 1.02 -12.10 -3.74
N VAL A 163 1.44 -10.98 -3.17
CA VAL A 163 0.78 -9.67 -3.25
C VAL A 163 1.51 -8.71 -4.20
N SER A 164 2.82 -8.90 -4.39
CA SER A 164 3.68 -8.21 -5.34
C SER A 164 4.13 -9.21 -6.41
N GLU A 165 3.80 -8.92 -7.66
CA GLU A 165 4.03 -9.79 -8.80
C GLU A 165 5.07 -9.16 -9.75
N SER A 166 5.69 -9.99 -10.58
CA SER A 166 6.69 -9.56 -11.59
C SER A 166 6.07 -9.29 -12.96
N PHE A 167 4.74 -9.22 -13.03
CA PHE A 167 3.95 -9.02 -14.24
C PHE A 167 2.72 -8.17 -13.92
N ILE A 168 2.10 -7.60 -14.95
CA ILE A 168 1.04 -6.60 -14.75
C ILE A 168 -0.28 -7.27 -14.36
N THR A 169 -0.85 -6.85 -13.23
CA THR A 169 -2.19 -7.23 -12.80
C THR A 169 -2.89 -6.05 -12.12
N SER A 170 -4.22 -6.06 -12.13
CA SER A 170 -4.99 -5.08 -11.35
C SER A 170 -4.85 -5.30 -9.83
N ARG A 171 -4.56 -6.54 -9.42
CA ARG A 171 -4.43 -6.98 -8.02
C ARG A 171 -3.37 -6.18 -7.28
N GLN A 172 -2.17 -6.08 -7.84
CA GLN A 172 -1.05 -5.43 -7.19
C GLN A 172 -1.29 -3.92 -6.99
N PHE A 173 -1.91 -3.26 -7.97
CA PHE A 173 -2.35 -1.87 -7.81
C PHE A 173 -3.41 -1.74 -6.70
N ALA A 174 -4.45 -2.56 -6.74
CA ALA A 174 -5.53 -2.50 -5.74
C ALA A 174 -5.00 -2.67 -4.32
N VAL A 175 -4.11 -3.64 -4.07
CA VAL A 175 -3.53 -3.82 -2.74
C VAL A 175 -2.65 -2.62 -2.33
N SER A 176 -1.83 -2.11 -3.24
CA SER A 176 -0.97 -0.95 -2.97
C SER A 176 -1.80 0.29 -2.59
N LEU A 177 -2.88 0.55 -3.32
CA LEU A 177 -3.80 1.65 -3.04
C LEU A 177 -4.58 1.42 -1.74
N GLY A 178 -4.99 0.18 -1.46
CA GLY A 178 -5.63 -0.19 -0.20
C GLY A 178 -4.72 0.08 1.01
N MET A 179 -3.44 -0.27 0.90
CA MET A 179 -2.41 0.04 1.91
C MET A 179 -2.22 1.55 2.11
N LEU A 180 -2.26 2.36 1.04
CA LEU A 180 -2.23 3.83 1.15
C LEU A 180 -3.48 4.38 1.85
N GLY A 181 -4.65 3.83 1.54
CA GLY A 181 -5.90 4.18 2.20
C GLY A 181 -5.88 3.87 3.70
N VAL A 182 -5.40 2.69 4.06
CA VAL A 182 -5.15 2.29 5.45
C VAL A 182 -4.14 3.23 6.12
N ALA A 183 -2.99 3.48 5.49
CA ALA A 183 -1.98 4.38 6.03
C ALA A 183 -2.54 5.78 6.30
N ALA A 184 -3.35 6.32 5.38
CA ALA A 184 -4.04 7.60 5.54
C ALA A 184 -5.08 7.58 6.67
N ALA A 185 -5.83 6.49 6.82
CA ALA A 185 -6.78 6.31 7.91
C ALA A 185 -6.09 6.29 9.29
N MET A 186 -4.91 5.67 9.37
CA MET A 186 -4.12 5.58 10.61
C MET A 186 -3.53 6.92 11.07
N VAL A 187 -3.43 7.91 10.18
CA VAL A 187 -2.94 9.27 10.48
C VAL A 187 -4.05 10.32 10.46
N ASP A 188 -5.31 9.90 10.66
CA ASP A 188 -6.50 10.75 10.72
C ASP A 188 -6.70 11.65 9.48
N ARG A 189 -6.45 11.10 8.28
CA ARG A 189 -6.68 11.76 6.98
C ARG A 189 -7.84 11.10 6.22
N PRO A 190 -9.10 11.27 6.65
CA PRO A 190 -10.24 10.49 6.15
C PRO A 190 -10.55 10.73 4.67
N VAL A 191 -10.35 11.95 4.16
CA VAL A 191 -10.56 12.26 2.74
C VAL A 191 -9.57 11.49 1.86
N PHE A 192 -8.30 11.46 2.25
CA PHE A 192 -7.27 10.69 1.54
C PHE A 192 -7.49 9.19 1.68
N ALA A 193 -7.91 8.73 2.86
CA ALA A 193 -8.27 7.34 3.07
C ALA A 193 -9.41 6.91 2.12
N ALA A 194 -10.51 7.66 2.10
CA ALA A 194 -11.64 7.40 1.22
C ALA A 194 -11.21 7.39 -0.25
N PHE A 195 -10.44 8.38 -0.69
CA PHE A 195 -9.93 8.45 -2.07
C PHE A 195 -9.16 7.19 -2.48
N TRP A 196 -8.17 6.78 -1.69
CA TRP A 196 -7.33 5.62 -2.02
C TRP A 196 -8.09 4.30 -1.92
N LEU A 197 -8.99 4.15 -0.94
CA LEU A 197 -9.84 2.98 -0.77
C LEU A 197 -10.84 2.83 -1.92
N THR A 198 -11.47 3.93 -2.35
CA THR A 198 -12.36 3.93 -3.52
C THR A 198 -11.59 3.58 -4.78
N LEU A 199 -10.39 4.13 -4.99
CA LEU A 199 -9.58 3.80 -6.15
C LEU A 199 -9.13 2.34 -6.15
N SER A 200 -8.80 1.78 -4.98
CA SER A 200 -8.49 0.36 -4.79
C SER A 200 -9.66 -0.54 -5.23
N LEU A 201 -10.89 -0.26 -4.73
CA LEU A 201 -12.10 -0.97 -5.14
C LEU A 201 -12.40 -0.82 -6.63
N ALA A 202 -12.21 0.37 -7.18
CA ALA A 202 -12.47 0.66 -8.58
C ALA A 202 -11.51 -0.10 -9.51
N LEU A 203 -10.27 -0.34 -9.09
CA LEU A 203 -9.33 -1.15 -9.87
C LEU A 203 -9.57 -2.65 -9.71
N HIS A 204 -9.93 -3.13 -8.52
CA HIS A 204 -10.22 -4.54 -8.32
C HIS A 204 -11.15 -4.74 -7.11
N PRO A 205 -12.47 -4.95 -7.31
CA PRO A 205 -13.44 -4.98 -6.20
C PRO A 205 -13.10 -6.00 -5.10
N LEU A 206 -12.77 -7.24 -5.49
CA LEU A 206 -12.41 -8.30 -4.55
C LEU A 206 -11.14 -7.97 -3.74
N MET A 207 -10.11 -7.46 -4.43
CA MET A 207 -8.82 -7.12 -3.82
C MET A 207 -8.80 -5.72 -3.21
N GLY A 208 -9.83 -4.90 -3.38
CA GLY A 208 -9.99 -3.65 -2.64
C GLY A 208 -10.80 -3.83 -1.36
N LEU A 209 -11.67 -4.84 -1.32
CA LEU A 209 -12.58 -5.08 -0.20
C LEU A 209 -11.84 -5.32 1.14
N TRP A 210 -10.66 -5.96 1.13
CA TRP A 210 -9.88 -6.18 2.36
C TRP A 210 -9.52 -4.88 3.08
N ALA A 211 -9.32 -3.78 2.34
CA ALA A 211 -8.93 -2.50 2.89
C ALA A 211 -10.13 -1.67 3.38
N VAL A 212 -11.35 -2.03 2.93
CA VAL A 212 -12.60 -1.29 3.21
C VAL A 212 -13.40 -1.94 4.33
N GLU A 213 -12.99 -3.10 4.84
CA GLU A 213 -13.72 -3.81 5.89
C GLU A 213 -14.01 -2.88 7.10
N PRO A 214 -15.30 -2.68 7.46
CA PRO A 214 -15.73 -1.70 8.47
C PRO A 214 -15.09 -1.86 9.85
N ARG A 215 -14.64 -3.08 10.18
CA ARG A 215 -13.92 -3.35 11.42
C ARG A 215 -12.60 -2.58 11.48
N PHE A 216 -11.89 -2.45 10.36
CA PHE A 216 -10.63 -1.71 10.28
C PHE A 216 -10.84 -0.21 10.58
N LEU A 217 -11.87 0.40 9.99
CA LEU A 217 -12.24 1.81 10.23
C LEU A 217 -12.73 2.05 11.68
N SER A 218 -13.55 1.15 12.22
CA SER A 218 -14.08 1.24 13.60
C SER A 218 -13.03 0.98 14.69
N LEU A 219 -12.04 0.13 14.39
CA LEU A 219 -10.93 -0.14 15.30
C LEU A 219 -9.99 1.04 15.35
N HIS A 220 -9.72 1.77 14.27
CA HIS A 220 -8.84 2.94 14.36
C HIS A 220 -9.45 4.11 15.15
N ALA A 221 -10.74 4.41 15.00
CA ALA A 221 -11.39 5.44 15.81
C ALA A 221 -11.38 5.13 17.32
N SER A 222 -11.55 3.85 17.69
CA SER A 222 -11.67 3.44 19.10
C SER A 222 -10.37 2.89 19.72
N THR A 223 -9.43 2.42 18.91
CA THR A 223 -8.13 1.86 19.34
C THR A 223 -7.05 2.94 19.35
N PHE A 224 -7.10 3.95 18.47
CA PHE A 224 -6.24 5.14 18.61
C PHE A 224 -6.57 5.91 19.90
N ALA A 225 -7.87 6.10 20.20
CA ALA A 225 -8.33 6.69 21.46
C ALA A 225 -7.94 5.85 22.69
N ARG A 226 -7.95 4.50 22.59
CA ARG A 226 -7.54 3.60 23.68
C ARG A 226 -6.02 3.52 23.85
N LEU A 227 -5.25 3.50 22.75
CA LEU A 227 -3.79 3.50 22.77
C LEU A 227 -3.25 4.86 23.24
N LEU A 228 -3.84 5.98 22.84
CA LEU A 228 -3.51 7.30 23.39
C LEU A 228 -3.79 7.36 24.90
N ARG A 229 -4.94 6.84 25.36
CA ARG A 229 -5.24 6.75 26.80
C ARG A 229 -4.25 5.87 27.55
N TRP A 230 -3.92 4.70 27.02
CA TRP A 230 -2.91 3.81 27.62
C TRP A 230 -1.53 4.45 27.63
N TRP A 231 -1.14 5.15 26.55
CA TRP A 231 0.16 5.78 26.43
C TRP A 231 0.30 7.00 27.35
N CYS A 232 -0.76 7.81 27.53
CA CYS A 232 -0.80 8.88 28.54
C CYS A 232 -0.74 8.36 29.99
N LEU A 233 -1.14 7.10 30.23
CA LEU A 233 -1.13 6.48 31.56
C LEU A 233 0.14 5.68 31.86
N VAL A 234 1.01 5.45 30.87
CA VAL A 234 2.20 4.57 30.98
C VAL A 234 3.53 5.31 30.71
N GLN A 235 3.51 6.64 30.57
CA GLN A 235 4.75 7.41 30.71
C GLN A 235 5.09 7.54 32.21
N PRO A 236 6.31 7.16 32.67
CA PRO A 236 6.80 7.56 33.98
C PRO A 236 7.04 9.08 34.07
#